data_AF-A0A5C9BJC2-F1
#
_entry.id   AF-A0A5C9BJC2-F1
#
_cell.length_a   1.000
_cell.length_b   1.000
_cell.length_c   1.000
_cell.angle_alpha   90.00
_cell.angle_beta   90.00
_cell.angle_gamma   90.00
#
_symmetry.space_group_name_H-M   'P 1'
#
loop_
_entity.id
_entity.type
_entity.pdbx_description
1 polymer ?
#
loop_
_entity_poly.entity_id
_entity_poly.type
_entity_poly.pdbx_seq_one_letter_code
_entity_poly.pdbx_strand_id
1 'polypeptide(L)'
;MRNCRRFANWLNEAGHDALHTLDLSKRNETTDDELIARAMRDGRIVISKDADFVQSYLLKGEPKLLLVSTGNISNAELEGILRANLSGIETAFASGRFIEITREALVVHE
;
A
#
# COMPACT_ATOMS: atom_id res chain seq x y z
N MET A 1 10.80 6.91 0.84
CA MET A 1 9.86 7.62 -0.06
C MET A 1 9.40 8.91 0.63
N ARG A 2 9.99 10.07 0.30
CA ARG A 2 9.81 11.31 1.10
C ARG A 2 8.53 12.11 0.80
N ASN A 3 7.65 11.62 -0.08
CA ASN A 3 6.45 12.38 -0.50
C ASN A 3 5.21 11.52 -0.81
N CYS A 4 4.96 10.51 0.04
CA CYS A 4 3.84 9.57 -0.09
C CYS A 4 2.44 10.22 0.02
N ARG A 5 2.31 11.45 0.55
CA ARG A 5 1.00 12.13 0.67
C ARG A 5 0.35 12.40 -0.68
N ARG A 6 1.16 12.72 -1.70
CA ARG A 6 0.67 12.92 -3.08
C ARG A 6 0.01 11.65 -3.63
N PHE A 7 0.53 10.48 -3.24
CA PHE A 7 -0.02 9.21 -3.69
C PHE A 7 -1.40 8.92 -3.07
N ALA A 8 -1.57 9.17 -1.77
CA ALA A 8 -2.88 9.06 -1.12
C ALA A 8 -3.90 10.01 -1.76
N ASN A 9 -3.53 11.26 -2.02
CA ASN A 9 -4.40 12.21 -2.71
C ASN A 9 -4.79 11.72 -4.11
N TRP A 10 -3.84 11.18 -4.87
CA TRP A 10 -4.14 10.62 -6.18
C TRP A 10 -5.13 9.45 -6.11
N LEU A 11 -4.97 8.52 -5.15
CA LEU A 11 -5.94 7.45 -4.94
C LEU A 11 -7.34 8.01 -4.63
N ASN A 12 -7.41 9.08 -3.84
CA ASN A 12 -8.67 9.79 -3.58
C ASN A 12 -9.28 10.39 -4.85
N GLU A 13 -8.47 11.03 -5.72
CA GLU A 13 -8.90 11.53 -7.03
C GLU A 13 -9.38 10.41 -7.95
N ALA A 14 -8.82 9.20 -7.83
CA ALA A 14 -9.25 8.02 -8.55
C ALA A 14 -10.51 7.34 -7.97
N GLY A 15 -11.06 7.87 -6.87
CA GLY A 15 -12.31 7.39 -6.26
C GLY A 15 -12.14 6.43 -5.07
N HIS A 16 -10.92 6.24 -4.56
CA HIS A 16 -10.67 5.42 -3.38
C HIS A 16 -10.70 6.23 -2.08
N ASP A 17 -10.89 5.56 -0.93
CA ASP A 17 -10.66 6.16 0.40
C ASP A 17 -9.25 5.85 0.89
N ALA A 18 -8.31 6.77 0.63
CA ALA A 18 -6.90 6.66 0.97
C ALA A 18 -6.48 7.70 2.03
N LEU A 19 -5.79 7.22 3.06
CA LEU A 19 -5.22 8.04 4.13
C LEU A 19 -3.71 7.88 4.15
N HIS A 20 -2.98 8.99 4.26
CA HIS A 20 -1.56 8.96 4.53
C HIS A 20 -1.30 8.93 6.05
N THR A 21 -0.17 8.35 6.49
CA THR A 21 0.18 8.30 7.93
C THR A 21 0.21 9.69 8.58
N LEU A 22 0.66 10.71 7.85
CA LEU A 22 0.63 12.13 8.28
C LEU A 22 -0.78 12.70 8.52
N ASP A 23 -1.82 12.09 7.99
CA ASP A 23 -3.21 12.49 8.24
C ASP A 23 -3.77 11.79 9.50
N LEU A 24 -2.99 10.90 10.14
CA LEU A 24 -3.31 10.30 11.44
C LEU A 24 -2.88 11.20 12.61
N SER A 25 -3.52 11.02 13.76
CA SER A 25 -3.26 11.83 14.98
C SER A 25 -1.79 11.82 15.41
N LYS A 26 -1.14 10.65 15.33
CA LYS A 26 0.28 10.46 15.68
C LYS A 26 1.24 10.69 14.51
N ARG A 27 0.74 10.90 13.28
CA ARG A 27 1.58 11.13 12.09
C ARG A 27 2.66 10.06 11.93
N ASN A 28 3.93 10.47 11.87
CA ASN A 28 5.09 9.58 11.76
C ASN A 28 5.42 8.82 13.06
N GLU A 29 4.78 9.15 14.19
CA GLU A 29 4.91 8.41 15.45
C GLU A 29 3.91 7.25 15.53
N THR A 30 3.05 7.08 14.54
CA THR A 30 2.16 5.91 14.44
C THR A 30 3.03 4.69 14.16
N THR A 31 3.00 3.72 15.06
CA THR A 31 3.77 2.48 14.92
C THR A 31 3.16 1.55 13.86
N ASP A 32 3.94 0.61 13.34
CA ASP A 32 3.44 -0.38 12.38
C ASP A 32 2.30 -1.21 12.95
N ASP A 33 2.38 -1.59 14.23
CA ASP A 33 1.30 -2.29 14.94
C ASP A 33 0.02 -1.46 15.02
N GLU A 34 0.12 -0.14 15.24
CA GLU A 34 -1.04 0.74 15.24
C GLU A 34 -1.63 0.92 13.83
N LEU A 35 -0.79 0.99 12.80
CA LEU A 35 -1.22 1.04 11.40
C LEU A 35 -1.94 -0.25 11.01
N ILE A 36 -1.38 -1.41 11.38
CA ILE A 36 -1.98 -2.73 11.18
C ILE A 36 -3.32 -2.82 11.90
N ALA A 37 -3.36 -2.48 13.19
CA ALA A 37 -4.59 -2.53 13.99
C ALA A 37 -5.68 -1.61 13.41
N ARG A 38 -5.31 -0.41 12.95
CA ARG A 38 -6.22 0.50 12.25
C ARG A 38 -6.69 -0.09 10.93
N ALA A 39 -5.80 -0.66 10.12
CA ALA A 39 -6.14 -1.22 8.83
C ALA A 39 -7.12 -2.40 8.97
N MET A 40 -6.90 -3.29 9.94
CA MET A 40 -7.82 -4.39 10.22
C MET A 40 -9.18 -3.87 10.69
N ARG A 41 -9.21 -2.94 11.65
CA ARG A 41 -10.47 -2.37 12.17
C ARG A 41 -11.29 -1.67 11.10
N ASP A 42 -10.64 -0.92 10.22
CA ASP A 42 -11.29 -0.08 9.22
C ASP A 42 -11.45 -0.80 7.87
N GLY A 43 -11.03 -2.07 7.74
CA GLY A 43 -11.09 -2.84 6.49
C GLY A 43 -10.19 -2.29 5.38
N ARG A 44 -9.06 -1.66 5.73
CA ARG A 44 -8.14 -0.98 4.79
C ARG A 44 -7.02 -1.91 4.30
N ILE A 45 -6.50 -1.58 3.13
CA ILE A 45 -5.28 -2.17 2.57
C ILE A 45 -4.09 -1.30 3.01
N VAL A 46 -3.06 -1.93 3.56
CA VAL A 46 -1.79 -1.25 3.83
C VAL A 46 -0.97 -1.21 2.54
N ILE A 47 -0.47 -0.04 2.17
CA ILE A 47 0.44 0.13 1.02
C ILE A 47 1.80 0.54 1.58
N SER A 48 2.84 -0.27 1.35
CA SER A 48 4.18 0.00 1.89
C SER A 48 5.29 -0.38 0.94
N LYS A 49 6.46 0.24 1.13
CA LYS A 49 7.75 -0.19 0.55
C LYS A 49 8.59 -0.99 1.54
N ASP A 50 8.12 -1.09 2.79
CA ASP A 50 8.85 -1.68 3.89
C ASP A 50 8.53 -3.17 4.00
N ALA A 51 9.58 -3.99 4.09
CA ALA A 51 9.46 -5.43 4.20
C ALA A 51 8.94 -5.88 5.57
N ASP A 52 9.00 -5.02 6.59
CA ASP A 52 8.52 -5.36 7.94
C ASP A 52 6.99 -5.61 7.97
N PHE A 53 6.23 -4.97 7.07
CA PHE A 53 4.80 -5.29 6.88
C PHE A 53 4.57 -6.67 6.26
N VAL A 54 5.51 -7.16 5.45
CA VAL A 54 5.44 -8.51 4.87
C VAL A 54 5.57 -9.54 5.98
N GLN A 55 6.52 -9.36 6.91
CA GLN A 55 6.69 -10.26 8.05
C GLN A 55 5.41 -10.33 8.89
N SER A 56 4.81 -9.16 9.18
CA SER A 56 3.55 -9.07 9.90
C SER A 56 2.41 -9.80 9.17
N TYR A 57 2.32 -9.62 7.85
CA TYR A 57 1.35 -10.33 7.02
C TYR A 57 1.56 -11.84 7.03
N LEU A 58 2.79 -12.34 6.85
CA LEU A 58 3.09 -13.78 6.81
C LEU A 58 2.76 -14.48 8.14
N LEU A 59 2.87 -13.77 9.27
CA LEU A 59 2.55 -14.31 10.58
C LEU A 59 1.04 -14.34 10.89
N LYS A 60 0.27 -13.36 10.37
CA LYS A 60 -1.13 -13.13 10.78
C LYS A 60 -2.15 -13.30 9.66
N GLY A 61 -1.72 -13.30 8.39
CA GLY A 61 -2.57 -13.23 7.19
C GLY A 61 -3.30 -11.91 7.01
N GLU A 62 -3.01 -10.90 7.85
CA GLU A 62 -3.71 -9.62 7.94
C GLU A 62 -2.74 -8.48 8.27
N PRO A 63 -3.01 -7.22 7.87
CA PRO A 63 -4.12 -6.78 7.01
C PRO A 63 -3.82 -7.10 5.52
N LYS A 64 -4.75 -6.83 4.60
CA LYS A 64 -4.41 -6.88 3.17
C LYS A 64 -3.23 -5.93 2.89
N LEU A 65 -2.29 -6.36 2.05
CA LEU A 65 -1.02 -5.67 1.81
C LEU A 65 -0.77 -5.47 0.32
N LEU A 66 -0.44 -4.23 -0.06
CA LEU A 66 0.22 -3.90 -1.33
C LEU A 66 1.68 -3.54 -1.05
N LEU A 67 2.60 -4.42 -1.41
CA LEU A 67 4.04 -4.14 -1.35
C LEU A 67 4.50 -3.49 -2.65
N VAL A 68 5.27 -2.40 -2.53
CA VAL A 68 5.83 -1.68 -3.66
C VAL A 68 7.34 -1.93 -3.76
N SER A 69 7.74 -2.88 -4.61
CA SER A 69 9.11 -3.38 -4.75
C SER A 69 9.82 -2.82 -5.98
N THR A 70 9.73 -1.51 -6.20
CA THR A 70 10.30 -0.85 -7.40
C THR A 70 11.75 -0.39 -7.23
N GLY A 71 12.37 -0.65 -6.07
CA GLY A 71 13.65 -0.05 -5.69
C GLY A 71 13.60 1.49 -5.64
N ASN A 72 14.77 2.11 -5.85
CA ASN A 72 14.88 3.57 -5.91
C ASN A 72 14.47 4.08 -7.31
N ILE A 73 13.29 4.71 -7.38
CA ILE A 73 12.77 5.39 -8.58
C ILE A 73 12.22 6.76 -8.21
N SER A 74 12.05 7.61 -9.22
CA SER A 74 11.40 8.90 -9.02
C SER A 74 9.93 8.72 -8.60
N ASN A 75 9.37 9.72 -7.89
CA ASN A 75 7.95 9.69 -7.54
C ASN A 75 7.06 9.69 -8.80
N ALA A 76 7.49 10.37 -9.87
CA ALA A 76 6.73 10.44 -11.12
C ALA A 76 6.67 9.07 -11.81
N GLU A 77 7.79 8.35 -11.83
CA GLU A 77 7.86 6.99 -12.36
C GLU A 77 7.02 6.01 -11.54
N LEU A 78 7.10 6.09 -10.21
CA LEU A 78 6.28 5.26 -9.33
C LEU A 78 4.78 5.52 -9.54
N GLU A 79 4.41 6.79 -9.64
CA GLU A 79 3.03 7.20 -9.93
C GLU A 79 2.57 6.67 -11.30
N GLY A 80 3.44 6.71 -12.32
CA GLY A 80 3.16 6.12 -13.63
C GLY A 80 2.91 4.61 -13.57
N ILE A 81 3.76 3.87 -12.84
CA ILE A 81 3.60 2.42 -12.63
C ILE A 81 2.26 2.12 -11.93
N LEU A 82 1.95 2.83 -10.84
CA LEU A 82 0.73 2.60 -10.07
C LEU A 82 -0.53 2.99 -10.86
N ARG A 83 -0.49 4.08 -11.63
CA ARG A 83 -1.58 4.49 -12.54
C ARG A 83 -1.84 3.44 -13.61
N ALA A 84 -0.78 2.97 -14.26
CA ALA A 84 -0.90 1.97 -15.33
C ALA A 84 -1.48 0.63 -14.83
N ASN A 85 -1.27 0.32 -13.54
CA ASN A 85 -1.67 -0.95 -12.95
C ASN A 85 -2.89 -0.85 -12.01
N LEU A 86 -3.53 0.31 -11.84
CA LEU A 86 -4.56 0.50 -10.83
C LEU A 86 -5.71 -0.52 -10.96
N SER A 87 -6.25 -0.71 -12.16
CA SER A 87 -7.31 -1.71 -12.39
C SER A 87 -6.84 -3.15 -12.14
N GLY A 88 -5.58 -3.46 -12.45
CA GLY A 88 -4.99 -4.75 -12.14
C GLY A 88 -4.87 -4.98 -10.64
N ILE A 89 -4.48 -3.95 -9.88
CA ILE A 89 -4.40 -3.97 -8.41
C ILE A 89 -5.80 -4.19 -7.81
N GLU A 90 -6.81 -3.45 -8.26
CA GLU A 90 -8.20 -3.62 -7.82
C GLU A 90 -8.69 -5.06 -8.06
N THR A 91 -8.46 -5.57 -9.27
CA THR A 91 -8.84 -6.94 -9.65
C THR A 91 -8.11 -7.97 -8.78
N ALA A 92 -6.81 -7.79 -8.56
CA ALA A 92 -6.01 -8.67 -7.73
C ALA A 92 -6.52 -8.73 -6.28
N PHE A 93 -6.99 -7.60 -5.73
CA PHE A 93 -7.54 -7.55 -4.37
C PHE A 93 -8.97 -8.09 -4.23
N ALA A 94 -9.64 -8.47 -5.33
CA ALA A 94 -10.94 -9.13 -5.29
C ALA A 94 -10.86 -10.52 -4.63
N SER A 95 -9.78 -11.26 -4.89
CA SER A 95 -9.52 -12.58 -4.28
C SER A 95 -8.20 -12.65 -3.51
N GLY A 96 -7.23 -11.82 -3.86
CA GLY A 96 -5.93 -11.73 -3.22
C GLY A 96 -5.93 -10.89 -1.94
N ARG A 97 -4.94 -11.15 -1.11
CA ARG A 97 -4.72 -10.44 0.16
C ARG A 97 -3.33 -9.83 0.27
N PHE A 98 -2.33 -10.42 -0.38
CA PHE A 98 -1.00 -9.84 -0.51
C PHE A 98 -0.61 -9.73 -1.98
N ILE A 99 -0.53 -8.48 -2.43
CA ILE A 99 -0.17 -8.11 -3.79
C ILE A 99 1.18 -7.38 -3.74
N GLU A 100 2.05 -7.67 -4.68
CA GLU A 100 3.31 -6.96 -4.88
C GLU A 100 3.34 -6.32 -6.26
N ILE A 101 3.74 -5.06 -6.32
CA ILE A 101 4.01 -4.37 -7.57
C ILE A 101 5.50 -4.05 -7.70
N THR A 102 6.10 -4.57 -8.77
CA THR A 102 7.47 -4.27 -9.17
C THR A 102 7.45 -3.25 -10.32
N ARG A 103 8.59 -3.02 -10.99
CA ARG A 103 8.60 -2.17 -12.19
C ARG A 103 8.03 -2.91 -13.40
N GLU A 104 8.10 -4.24 -13.40
CA GLU A 104 7.81 -5.09 -14.55
C GLU A 104 6.53 -5.91 -14.38
N ALA A 105 6.07 -6.13 -13.15
CA ALA A 105 4.98 -7.06 -12.86
C ALA A 105 4.10 -6.65 -11.68
N LEU A 106 2.87 -7.18 -11.71
CA LEU A 106 1.96 -7.24 -10.59
C LEU A 106 1.83 -8.71 -10.17
N VAL A 107 2.25 -9.05 -8.95
CA VAL A 107 2.33 -10.42 -8.43
C VAL A 107 1.32 -10.59 -7.30
N VAL A 108 0.56 -11.68 -7.33
CA VAL A 108 -0.33 -12.10 -6.23
C VAL A 108 0.38 -13.18 -5.44
N HIS A 109 0.51 -12.99 -4.13
CA HIS A 109 1.09 -13.97 -3.20
C HIS A 109 -0.04 -14.75 -2.52
N GLU A 110 0.13 -16.09 -2.43
CA GLU A 110 -0.81 -17.03 -1.79
C GLU A 110 -0.58 -17.14 -0.27
#